data_AF-X1NLQ4-F1
#
_entry.id   AF-X1NLQ4-F1
#
_cell.length_a   1.000
_cell.length_b   1.000
_cell.length_c   1.000
_cell.angle_alpha   90.00
_cell.angle_beta   90.00
_cell.angle_gamma   90.00
#
_symmetry.space_group_name_H-M   'P 1'
#
loop_
_entity.id
_entity.type
_entity.pdbx_description
1 polymer ?
#
loop_
_entity_poly.entity_id
_entity_poly.type
_entity_poly.pdbx_seq_one_letter_code
_entity_poly.pdbx_strand_id
1 'polypeptide(L)' 'MKVFIDTAKLDETREACSWGIVDRVTTNPFLIKKAVDALKAKSENIEMQGR' A
#
# COMPACT_ATOMS: atom_id res chain seq x y z
N MET A 1 1.16 22.09 -7.31
CA MET A 1 0.96 20.81 -8.01
C MET A 1 0.66 19.76 -6.95
N LYS A 2 -0.22 18.78 -7.21
CA LYS A 2 -0.50 17.70 -6.26
C LYS A 2 0.12 16.40 -6.74
N VAL A 3 0.71 15.61 -5.84
CA VAL A 3 1.32 14.32 -6.14
C VAL A 3 0.51 13.22 -5.46
N PHE A 4 -0.03 12.31 -6.26
CA PHE A 4 -0.74 11.13 -5.78
C PHE A 4 0.07 9.89 -6.12
N ILE A 5 0.07 8.93 -5.20
CA ILE A 5 0.70 7.62 -5.41
C ILE A 5 -0.39 6.55 -5.46
N ASP A 6 -0.27 5.61 -6.40
CA ASP A 6 -1.23 4.51 -6.58
C ASP A 6 -0.60 3.19 -6.12
N THR A 7 -0.80 2.84 -4.86
CA THR A 7 -0.22 1.63 -4.26
C THR A 7 -1.06 1.11 -3.10
N ALA A 8 -0.92 -0.18 -2.81
CA ALA A 8 -1.41 -0.82 -1.59
C ALA A 8 -0.27 -1.34 -0.71
N LYS A 9 0.99 -1.06 -1.08
CA LYS A 9 2.16 -1.46 -0.32
C LYS A 9 2.49 -0.39 0.72
N LEU A 10 2.56 -0.82 1.98
CA LEU A 10 2.76 0.10 3.11
C LEU A 10 4.18 0.66 3.15
N ASP A 11 5.18 -0.10 2.71
CA ASP A 11 6.57 0.32 2.55
C ASP A 11 6.70 1.48 1.55
N GLU A 12 6.15 1.32 0.33
CA GLU A 12 6.14 2.40 -0.68
C GLU A 12 5.39 3.64 -0.18
N THR A 13 4.27 3.45 0.53
CA THR A 13 3.52 4.56 1.11
C THR A 13 4.33 5.31 2.17
N ARG A 14 4.97 4.58 3.09
CA ARG A 14 5.78 5.18 4.17
C ARG A 14 6.98 5.92 3.61
N GLU A 15 7.66 5.36 2.62
CA GLU A 15 8.80 5.99 1.95
C GLU A 15 8.38 7.28 1.26
N ALA A 16 7.31 7.24 0.46
CA ALA A 16 6.85 8.42 -0.26
C ALA A 16 6.31 9.51 0.68
N CYS A 17 5.69 9.13 1.81
CA CYS A 17 5.34 10.08 2.88
C CYS A 17 6.59 10.67 3.54
N SER A 18 7.67 9.91 3.70
CA SER A 18 8.92 10.39 4.31
C SER A 18 9.61 11.48 3.49
N TRP A 19 9.40 11.50 2.17
CA TRP A 19 9.90 12.55 1.28
C TRP A 19 9.12 13.87 1.42
N GLY A 20 7.94 13.85 2.05
CA GLY A 20 7.12 15.05 2.26
C GLY A 20 6.47 15.62 1.00
N ILE A 21 6.40 14.84 -0.09
CA ILE A 21 5.88 15.30 -1.39
C ILE A 21 4.48 14.77 -1.74
N VAL A 22 3.96 13.77 -1.02
CA VAL A 22 2.70 13.07 -1.37
C VAL A 22 1.50 13.70 -0.68
N ASP A 23 0.50 14.10 -1.47
CA ASP A 23 -0.76 14.64 -0.98
C ASP A 23 -1.79 13.55 -0.63
N ARG A 24 -1.79 12.45 -1.39
CA ARG A 24 -2.79 11.38 -1.25
C ARG A 24 -2.28 10.05 -1.79
N VAL A 25 -2.77 8.98 -1.18
CA VAL A 25 -2.63 7.61 -1.67
C VAL A 25 -3.96 7.18 -2.30
N THR A 26 -3.91 6.65 -3.51
CA THR A 26 -5.03 5.93 -4.13
C THR A 26 -4.76 4.44 -4.12
N THR A 27 -5.83 3.66 -4.12
CA THR A 27 -5.74 2.22 -4.19
C THR A 27 -6.96 1.67 -4.91
N ASN A 28 -6.89 0.39 -5.26
CA ASN A 28 -8.00 -0.35 -5.84
C ASN A 28 -7.89 -1.84 -5.44
N PRO A 29 -8.96 -2.63 -5.58
CA PRO A 29 -8.95 -4.05 -5.19
C PRO A 29 -7.83 -4.88 -5.83
N PHE A 30 -7.39 -4.54 -7.05
CA PHE A 30 -6.33 -5.27 -7.74
C PHE A 30 -4.95 -5.00 -7.13
N LEU A 31 -4.64 -3.75 -6.78
CA LEU A 31 -3.41 -3.39 -6.07
C LEU A 31 -3.37 -4.03 -4.68
N ILE A 32 -4.51 -4.04 -3.97
CA ILE A 32 -4.64 -4.71 -2.67
C ILE A 32 -4.35 -6.21 -2.82
N LYS A 33 -4.96 -6.88 -3.81
CA LYS A 33 -4.69 -8.30 -4.08
C LYS A 33 -3.20 -8.57 -4.32
N LYS A 34 -2.54 -7.75 -5.15
CA LYS A 34 -1.10 -7.87 -5.40
C LYS A 34 -0.26 -7.70 -4.13
N ALA A 35 -0.59 -6.72 -3.28
CA ALA A 35 0.12 -6.51 -2.03
C ALA A 35 -0.07 -7.70 -1.08
N VAL A 36 -1.28 -8.23 -0.95
CA VAL A 36 -1.60 -9.42 -0.15
C VAL A 36 -0.86 -10.66 -0.68
N ASP A 37 -0.88 -10.91 -1.99
CA ASP A 37 -0.19 -12.06 -2.58
C ASP A 37 1.33 -11.99 -2.34
N ALA A 38 1.91 -10.79 -2.41
CA ALA A 38 3.32 -10.57 -2.10
C ALA A 38 3.66 -10.84 -0.62
N LEU A 39 2.77 -10.48 0.32
CA LEU A 39 2.93 -10.78 1.74
C LEU A 39 2.78 -12.28 2.04
N LYS A 40 1.84 -12.98 1.37
CA LYS A 40 1.69 -14.44 1.49
C LYS A 40 2.94 -15.18 1.02
N ALA A 41 3.56 -14.71 -0.06
CA ALA A 41 4.80 -15.27 -0.59
C ALA A 41 5.98 -15.14 0.42
N LYS A 42 5.91 -14.17 1.33
CA LYS A 42 6.88 -13.98 2.42
C LYS A 42 6.54 -14.78 3.69
N SER A 43 5.51 -15.64 3.64
CA SER A 43 4.98 -16.38 4.80
C SER A 43 4.58 -15.48 5.97
N GLU A 44 4.16 -14.24 5.68
CA GLU A 44 3.63 -13.33 6.70
C GLU A 44 2.18 -13.72 7.03
N ASN A 45 1.81 -13.64 8.31
CA ASN A 45 0.45 -13.92 8.75
C ASN A 45 -0.43 -12.72 8.43
N ILE A 46 -1.44 -12.91 7.56
CA ILE A 46 -2.31 -11.84 7.09
C ILE A 46 -3.69 -12.04 7.72
N GLU A 47 -4.03 -11.17 8.66
CA GLU A 47 -5.35 -11.10 9.25
C GLU A 47 -6.08 -9.88 8.69
N MET A 48 -7.20 -10.10 8.01
CA MET A 48 -8.08 -9.01 7.61
C MET A 48 -8.95 -8.64 8.81
N GLN A 49 -8.73 -7.45 9.37
CA GLN A 49 -9.64 -6.92 10.39
C GLN A 49 -10.91 -6.40 9.71
N GLY A 50 -11.95 -7.23 9.74
CA GLY A 50 -13.32 -6.79 9.47
C GLY A 50 -13.87 -5.97 10.65
N ARG A 51 -14.72 -4.98 10.36
CA ARG A 51 -15.56 -4.34 11.39
C ARG A 51 -16.76 -5.22 11.72
#